data_AF-B9RCI2-F1
#
_entry.id   AF-B9RCI2-F1
#
_cell.length_a   1.000
_cell.length_b   1.000
_cell.length_c   1.000
_cell.angle_alpha   90.00
_cell.angle_beta   90.00
_cell.angle_gamma   90.00
#
_symmetry.space_group_name_H-M   'P 1'
#
loop_
_entity.id
_entity.type
_entity.pdbx_description
1 polymer ?
#
loop_
_entity_poly.entity_id
_entity_poly.type
_entity_poly.pdbx_seq_one_letter_code
_entity_poly.pdbx_strand_id
1 'polypeptide(L)'
;MAQELAEKAKEAIFEDDFKLAIDLYSKAIDLDPTNPEFFADRAQANIKLNNFTEAVADANKAIELDPLKAKAYLRKGTACIKLEEYHTAKTALEKGLSVTIDVPGEDAYHFQPRLFGKIVPDKSQYQVLSTKIEIRLAKAEVINWTSLEYCKENIVPRKLNAPSVGSQRPLYPSSKTRAKDWDKLEAEVKKEEKDERLDGDAALNKMFRDIYQNADEDMRRAMMKSFVESSGTVLSTDWKEVGSKKVEGSAPEGMEMRKWEY
;
A
#
# COMPACT_ATOMS: atom_id res chain seq x y z
N MET A 1 36.70 -18.35 -25.82
CA MET A 1 36.58 -17.27 -26.82
C MET A 1 36.14 -15.93 -26.24
N ALA A 2 34.89 -15.69 -25.82
CA ALA A 2 34.48 -14.42 -25.19
C ALA A 2 34.70 -14.41 -23.66
N GLN A 3 34.25 -15.46 -22.96
CA GLN A 3 34.43 -15.59 -21.50
C GLN A 3 35.90 -15.62 -21.06
N GLU A 4 36.78 -16.29 -21.81
CA GLU A 4 38.23 -16.28 -21.50
C GLU A 4 38.84 -14.89 -21.59
N LEU A 5 38.37 -14.04 -22.52
CA LEU A 5 38.81 -12.65 -22.58
C LEU A 5 38.28 -11.84 -21.40
N ALA A 6 37.04 -12.11 -20.97
CA ALA A 6 36.45 -11.48 -19.79
C ALA A 6 37.16 -11.90 -18.49
N GLU A 7 37.57 -13.17 -18.34
CA GLU A 7 38.37 -13.61 -17.19
C GLU A 7 39.74 -12.91 -17.16
N LYS A 8 40.45 -12.84 -18.30
CA LYS A 8 41.68 -12.04 -18.40
C LYS A 8 41.46 -10.56 -18.11
N ALA A 9 40.30 -10.01 -18.48
CA ALA A 9 39.96 -8.63 -18.17
C ALA A 9 39.71 -8.43 -16.67
N LYS A 10 39.12 -9.42 -15.97
CA LYS A 10 38.99 -9.41 -14.51
C LYS A 10 40.35 -9.48 -13.81
N GLU A 11 41.26 -10.32 -14.31
CA GLU A 11 42.65 -10.37 -13.85
C GLU A 11 43.33 -9.01 -14.02
N ALA A 12 43.19 -8.37 -15.19
CA ALA A 12 43.71 -7.02 -15.44
C ALA A 12 43.10 -5.96 -14.49
N ILE A 13 41.81 -6.07 -14.15
CA ILE A 13 41.19 -5.22 -13.11
C ILE A 13 41.83 -5.45 -11.74
N PHE A 14 42.16 -6.70 -11.39
CA PHE A 14 42.81 -7.03 -10.13
C PHE A 14 44.25 -6.51 -10.06
N GLU A 15 44.94 -6.46 -11.19
CA GLU A 15 46.27 -5.86 -11.35
C GLU A 15 46.26 -4.33 -11.52
N ASP A 16 45.09 -3.68 -11.37
CA ASP A 16 44.86 -2.24 -11.60
C ASP A 16 45.20 -1.75 -13.04
N ASP A 17 45.38 -2.65 -14.01
CA ASP A 17 45.51 -2.29 -15.43
C ASP A 17 44.13 -2.14 -16.09
N PHE A 18 43.49 -1.01 -15.79
CA PHE A 18 42.16 -0.70 -16.29
C PHE A 18 42.12 -0.43 -17.81
N LYS A 19 43.24 -0.03 -18.42
CA LYS A 19 43.29 0.22 -19.88
C LYS A 19 43.25 -1.11 -20.62
N LEU A 20 44.08 -2.05 -20.20
CA LEU A 20 44.06 -3.41 -20.74
C LEU A 20 42.70 -4.07 -20.52
N ALA A 21 42.10 -3.89 -19.33
CA ALA A 21 40.77 -4.41 -19.04
C ALA A 21 39.71 -3.90 -20.04
N ILE A 22 39.70 -2.60 -20.37
CA ILE A 22 38.76 -2.04 -21.36
C ILE A 22 38.96 -2.65 -22.74
N ASP A 23 40.21 -2.81 -23.18
CA ASP A 23 40.52 -3.41 -24.48
C ASP A 23 40.07 -4.87 -24.55
N LEU A 24 40.31 -5.63 -23.49
CA LEU A 24 39.90 -7.04 -23.38
C LEU A 24 38.37 -7.17 -23.33
N TYR A 25 37.68 -6.33 -22.56
CA TYR A 25 36.21 -6.32 -22.55
C TYR A 25 35.62 -5.87 -23.87
N SER A 26 36.24 -4.91 -24.57
CA SER A 26 35.78 -4.48 -25.90
C SER A 26 35.88 -5.64 -26.91
N LYS A 27 36.98 -6.40 -26.90
CA LYS A 27 37.11 -7.63 -27.70
C LYS A 27 36.10 -8.70 -27.29
N ALA A 28 35.80 -8.83 -26.00
CA ALA A 28 34.78 -9.77 -25.52
C ALA A 28 33.37 -9.39 -25.99
N ILE A 29 33.05 -8.09 -25.99
CA ILE A 29 31.78 -7.53 -26.49
C ILE A 29 31.65 -7.71 -28.01
N ASP A 30 32.74 -7.56 -28.77
CA ASP A 30 32.73 -7.81 -30.22
C ASP A 30 32.39 -9.27 -30.56
N LEU A 31 32.79 -10.21 -29.69
CA LEU A 31 32.48 -11.63 -29.85
C LEU A 31 31.09 -12.01 -29.34
N ASP A 32 30.64 -11.38 -28.26
CA ASP A 32 29.30 -11.58 -27.69
C ASP A 32 28.71 -10.24 -27.19
N PRO A 33 27.95 -9.53 -28.04
CA PRO A 33 27.35 -8.24 -27.71
C PRO A 33 26.08 -8.37 -26.87
N THR A 34 25.66 -9.60 -26.53
CA THR A 34 24.40 -9.83 -25.81
C THR A 34 24.58 -9.96 -24.31
N ASN A 35 25.82 -10.12 -23.84
CA ASN A 35 26.10 -10.30 -22.42
C ASN A 35 26.16 -8.94 -21.68
N PRO A 36 25.22 -8.65 -20.75
CA PRO A 36 25.20 -7.41 -19.99
C PRO A 36 26.39 -7.26 -19.01
N GLU A 37 27.02 -8.37 -18.60
CA GLU A 37 28.11 -8.34 -17.63
C GLU A 37 29.36 -7.68 -18.20
N PHE A 38 29.67 -7.91 -19.48
CA PHE A 38 30.83 -7.29 -20.13
C PHE A 38 30.72 -5.77 -20.18
N PHE A 39 29.52 -5.24 -20.47
CA PHE A 39 29.28 -3.80 -20.43
C PHE A 39 29.36 -3.24 -19.00
N ALA A 40 28.80 -3.95 -18.01
CA ALA A 40 28.84 -3.50 -16.61
C ALA A 40 30.27 -3.49 -16.03
N ASP A 41 31.10 -4.45 -16.40
CA ASP A 41 32.49 -4.52 -15.94
C ASP A 41 33.40 -3.56 -16.72
N ARG A 42 33.18 -3.37 -18.03
CA ARG A 42 33.86 -2.30 -18.79
C ARG A 42 33.53 -0.91 -18.24
N ALA A 43 32.28 -0.67 -17.85
CA ALA A 43 31.89 0.56 -17.17
C ALA A 43 32.67 0.78 -15.86
N GLN A 44 32.99 -0.30 -15.12
CA GLN A 44 33.80 -0.19 -13.90
C GLN A 44 35.24 0.25 -14.20
N ALA A 45 35.87 -0.34 -15.21
CA ALA A 45 37.21 0.05 -15.63
C ALA A 45 37.23 1.51 -16.11
N ASN A 46 36.21 1.93 -16.87
CA ASN A 46 36.03 3.32 -17.30
C ASN A 46 35.86 4.30 -16.13
N ILE A 47 35.11 3.93 -15.08
CA ILE A 47 34.99 4.74 -13.85
C ILE A 47 36.35 4.92 -13.18
N LYS A 48 37.18 3.87 -13.13
CA LYS A 48 38.51 3.92 -12.52
C LYS A 48 39.48 4.82 -13.29
N LEU A 49 39.32 4.93 -14.61
CA LEU A 49 40.09 5.83 -15.46
C LEU A 49 39.50 7.24 -15.60
N ASN A 50 38.42 7.54 -14.86
CA ASN A 50 37.67 8.80 -14.94
C ASN A 50 36.96 9.07 -16.30
N ASN A 51 36.77 8.02 -17.12
CA ASN A 51 35.98 8.07 -18.35
C ASN A 51 34.49 7.90 -18.04
N PHE A 52 33.91 8.88 -17.34
CA PHE A 52 32.56 8.73 -16.79
C PHE A 52 31.45 8.73 -17.85
N THR A 53 31.63 9.46 -18.95
CA THR A 53 30.65 9.51 -20.06
C THR A 53 30.51 8.14 -20.74
N GLU A 54 31.63 7.47 -21.01
CA GLU A 54 31.68 6.12 -21.56
C GLU A 54 31.12 5.10 -20.56
N ALA A 55 31.44 5.24 -19.27
CA ALA A 55 30.88 4.39 -18.23
C ALA A 55 29.35 4.48 -18.14
N VAL A 56 28.76 5.67 -18.31
CA VAL A 56 27.29 5.85 -18.35
C VAL A 56 26.70 5.18 -19.59
N ALA A 57 27.35 5.30 -20.76
CA ALA A 57 26.91 4.65 -21.99
C ALA A 57 26.90 3.12 -21.85
N ASP A 58 27.99 2.56 -21.32
CA ASP A 58 28.11 1.11 -21.07
C ASP A 58 27.09 0.63 -20.04
N ALA A 59 26.93 1.36 -18.93
CA ALA A 59 25.95 1.01 -17.92
C ALA A 59 24.51 1.08 -18.46
N ASN A 60 24.18 2.05 -19.32
CA ASN A 60 22.89 2.09 -20.02
C ASN A 60 22.71 0.88 -20.93
N LYS A 61 23.76 0.47 -21.65
CA LYS A 61 23.68 -0.71 -22.52
C LYS A 61 23.46 -2.00 -21.74
N ALA A 62 24.15 -2.16 -20.62
CA ALA A 62 23.92 -3.27 -19.70
C ALA A 62 22.47 -3.30 -19.17
N ILE A 63 21.89 -2.14 -18.85
CA ILE A 63 20.48 -2.00 -18.40
C ILE A 63 19.49 -2.30 -19.53
N GLU A 64 19.82 -1.97 -20.77
CA GLU A 64 18.99 -2.30 -21.94
C GLU A 64 18.88 -3.82 -22.13
N LEU A 65 20.01 -4.51 -22.02
CA LEU A 65 20.14 -5.96 -22.18
C LEU A 65 19.53 -6.73 -21.00
N ASP A 66 19.87 -6.33 -19.77
CA ASP A 66 19.33 -6.91 -18.54
C ASP A 66 18.85 -5.81 -17.59
N PRO A 67 17.54 -5.49 -17.62
CA PRO A 67 16.93 -4.50 -16.75
C PRO A 67 16.98 -4.84 -15.25
N LEU A 68 17.36 -6.06 -14.86
CA LEU A 68 17.48 -6.51 -13.47
C LEU A 68 18.94 -6.45 -12.96
N LYS A 69 19.91 -6.11 -13.81
CA LYS A 69 21.32 -6.07 -13.42
C LYS A 69 21.65 -4.87 -12.52
N ALA A 70 21.62 -5.08 -11.20
CA ALA A 70 21.90 -4.03 -10.23
C ALA A 70 23.33 -3.46 -10.31
N LYS A 71 24.35 -4.28 -10.64
CA LYS A 71 25.72 -3.78 -10.89
C LYS A 71 25.72 -2.64 -11.92
N ALA A 72 24.93 -2.73 -12.98
CA ALA A 72 24.85 -1.70 -14.02
C ALA A 72 24.26 -0.38 -13.49
N TYR A 73 23.21 -0.43 -12.67
CA TYR A 73 22.65 0.76 -12.01
C TYR A 73 23.63 1.40 -11.02
N LEU A 74 24.39 0.58 -10.28
CA LEU A 74 25.44 1.06 -9.37
C LEU A 74 26.57 1.75 -10.16
N ARG A 75 27.02 1.17 -11.27
CA ARG A 75 28.03 1.81 -12.14
C ARG A 75 27.52 3.12 -12.71
N LYS A 76 26.29 3.15 -13.23
CA LYS A 76 25.64 4.38 -13.73
C LYS A 76 25.55 5.45 -12.64
N GLY A 77 25.06 5.09 -11.46
CA GLY A 77 24.95 6.02 -10.33
C GLY A 77 26.30 6.59 -9.92
N THR A 78 27.33 5.75 -9.84
CA THR A 78 28.70 6.16 -9.50
C THR A 78 29.27 7.11 -10.55
N ALA A 79 29.12 6.79 -11.84
CA ALA A 79 29.59 7.64 -12.94
C ALA A 79 28.84 8.99 -12.97
N CYS A 80 27.52 9.00 -12.76
CA CYS A 80 26.73 10.23 -12.68
C CYS A 80 27.11 11.11 -11.48
N ILE A 81 27.44 10.52 -10.31
CA ILE A 81 27.95 11.30 -9.15
C ILE A 81 29.26 11.98 -9.51
N LYS A 82 30.16 11.26 -10.21
CA LYS A 82 31.44 11.81 -10.64
C LYS A 82 31.32 12.88 -11.73
N LEU A 83 30.23 12.85 -12.50
CA LEU A 83 29.84 13.90 -13.46
C LEU A 83 29.04 15.05 -12.82
N GLU A 84 28.86 15.05 -11.50
CA GLU A 84 28.04 16.03 -10.76
C GLU A 84 26.54 16.03 -11.16
N GLU A 85 26.08 15.01 -11.87
CA GLU A 85 24.67 14.79 -12.20
C GLU A 85 23.93 14.10 -11.05
N TYR A 86 23.84 14.78 -9.91
CA TYR A 86 23.29 14.21 -8.67
C TYR A 86 21.83 13.76 -8.80
N HIS A 87 21.03 14.44 -9.62
CA HIS A 87 19.63 14.07 -9.85
C HIS A 87 19.52 12.74 -10.61
N THR A 88 20.26 12.60 -11.72
CA THR A 88 20.33 11.37 -12.51
C THR A 88 20.89 10.22 -11.67
N ALA A 89 21.95 10.47 -10.89
CA ALA A 89 22.53 9.49 -9.98
C ALA A 89 21.53 8.99 -8.93
N LYS A 90 20.82 9.90 -8.27
CA LYS A 90 19.80 9.57 -7.27
C LYS A 90 18.72 8.66 -7.88
N THR A 91 18.21 9.01 -9.06
CA THR A 91 17.18 8.18 -9.72
C THR A 91 17.70 6.81 -10.20
N ALA A 92 18.99 6.69 -10.54
CA ALA A 92 19.61 5.42 -10.91
C ALA A 92 19.83 4.52 -9.69
N LEU A 93 20.29 5.07 -8.58
CA LEU A 93 20.53 4.35 -7.32
C LEU A 93 19.21 3.97 -6.61
N GLU A 94 18.22 4.87 -6.61
CA GLU A 94 16.88 4.60 -6.03
C GLU A 94 16.14 3.44 -6.71
N LYS A 95 16.51 3.09 -7.95
CA LYS A 95 15.89 1.98 -8.68
C LYS A 95 16.36 0.59 -8.24
N GLY A 96 17.41 0.50 -7.43
CA GLY A 96 17.91 -0.77 -6.89
C GLY A 96 17.67 -0.86 -5.38
N LEU A 97 16.67 -1.64 -4.96
CA LEU A 97 16.67 -2.15 -3.59
C LEU A 97 17.67 -3.31 -3.56
N SER A 98 18.61 -3.28 -2.62
CA SER A 98 19.46 -4.43 -2.33
C SER A 98 19.20 -4.92 -0.91
N VAL A 99 18.95 -6.22 -0.81
CA VAL A 99 18.81 -6.95 0.45
C VAL A 99 19.99 -7.91 0.52
N THR A 100 20.77 -7.82 1.58
CA THR A 100 21.87 -8.77 1.84
C THR A 100 21.50 -9.59 3.07
N ILE A 101 21.64 -10.91 2.96
CA ILE A 101 21.35 -11.86 4.02
C ILE A 101 22.66 -12.56 4.35
N ASP A 102 23.23 -12.22 5.49
CA ASP A 102 24.47 -12.83 5.98
C ASP A 102 24.12 -14.08 6.79
N VAL A 103 24.52 -15.25 6.27
CA VAL A 103 24.38 -16.53 6.97
C VAL A 103 25.75 -16.92 7.53
N PRO A 104 25.89 -17.20 8.84
CA PRO A 104 27.17 -17.59 9.42
C PRO A 104 27.72 -18.86 8.76
N GLY A 105 28.86 -18.76 8.08
CA GLY A 105 29.56 -19.89 7.45
C GLY A 105 29.25 -20.10 5.96
N GLU A 106 28.39 -19.28 5.36
CA GLU A 106 28.11 -19.27 3.92
C GLU A 106 28.36 -17.87 3.33
N ASP A 107 28.46 -17.79 1.99
CA ASP A 107 28.56 -16.52 1.30
C ASP A 107 27.26 -15.71 1.46
N ALA A 108 27.40 -14.39 1.64
CA ALA A 108 26.27 -13.49 1.81
C ALA A 108 25.31 -13.58 0.62
N TYR A 109 24.03 -13.84 0.90
CA TYR A 109 23.02 -13.91 -0.15
C TYR A 109 22.56 -12.50 -0.52
N HIS A 110 22.76 -12.13 -1.78
CA HIS A 110 22.37 -10.82 -2.31
C HIS A 110 21.08 -10.92 -3.14
N PHE A 111 20.00 -10.33 -2.64
CA PHE A 111 18.71 -10.25 -3.32
C PHE A 111 18.43 -8.81 -3.76
N GLN A 112 18.29 -8.58 -5.07
CA GLN A 112 18.22 -7.23 -5.64
C GLN A 112 17.06 -7.07 -6.63
N PRO A 113 15.80 -7.09 -6.14
CA PRO A 113 14.64 -6.97 -7.02
C PRO A 113 14.48 -5.53 -7.52
N ARG A 114 14.22 -5.38 -8.82
CA ARG A 114 13.77 -4.11 -9.37
C ARG A 114 12.27 -3.96 -9.13
N LEU A 115 11.92 -3.27 -8.04
CA LEU A 115 10.52 -3.10 -7.66
C LEU A 115 9.75 -2.24 -8.66
N PHE A 116 8.45 -2.53 -8.80
CA PHE A 116 7.54 -1.80 -9.69
C PHE A 116 7.51 -0.29 -9.42
N GLY A 117 7.58 0.10 -8.14
CA GLY A 117 7.54 1.50 -7.72
C GLY A 117 8.47 1.78 -6.54
N LYS A 118 8.55 3.05 -6.18
CA LYS A 118 9.35 3.49 -5.03
C LYS A 118 8.80 2.90 -3.73
N ILE A 119 9.70 2.55 -2.82
CA ILE A 119 9.38 2.11 -1.47
C ILE A 119 9.98 3.06 -0.45
N VAL A 120 9.45 3.03 0.77
CA VAL A 120 9.99 3.76 1.93
C VAL A 120 10.74 2.74 2.80
N PRO A 121 12.08 2.74 2.80
CA PRO A 121 12.86 1.79 3.59
C PRO A 121 12.53 1.85 5.07
N ASP A 122 12.35 3.05 5.63
CA ASP A 122 12.11 3.27 7.07
C ASP A 122 10.82 2.64 7.60
N LYS A 123 9.83 2.40 6.71
CA LYS A 123 8.55 1.76 7.07
C LYS A 123 8.49 0.28 6.66
N SER A 124 9.55 -0.22 6.04
CA SER A 124 9.63 -1.61 5.61
C SER A 124 10.08 -2.48 6.79
N GLN A 125 9.55 -3.70 6.87
CA GLN A 125 9.80 -4.61 7.99
C GLN A 125 10.21 -5.97 7.44
N TYR A 126 11.02 -6.71 8.20
CA TYR A 126 11.37 -8.09 7.86
C TYR A 126 11.18 -8.99 9.08
N GLN A 127 10.87 -10.25 8.83
CA GLN A 127 10.75 -11.29 9.84
C GLN A 127 11.47 -12.54 9.36
N VAL A 128 12.46 -12.97 10.13
CA VAL A 128 13.20 -14.21 9.87
C VAL A 128 12.50 -15.35 10.59
N LEU A 129 12.02 -16.33 9.83
CA LEU A 129 11.45 -17.58 10.35
C LEU A 129 12.44 -18.72 10.12
N SER A 130 12.17 -19.90 10.68
CA SER A 130 13.06 -21.06 10.58
C SER A 130 13.24 -21.59 9.15
N THR A 131 12.27 -21.38 8.26
CA THR A 131 12.29 -21.91 6.88
C THR A 131 12.20 -20.85 5.80
N LYS A 132 11.88 -19.60 6.14
CA LYS A 132 11.69 -18.50 5.18
C LYS A 132 11.97 -17.14 5.81
N ILE A 133 12.32 -16.17 4.97
CA ILE A 133 12.45 -14.77 5.35
C ILE A 133 11.28 -14.01 4.72
N GLU A 134 10.45 -13.38 5.53
CA GLU A 134 9.37 -12.51 5.06
C GLU A 134 9.85 -11.07 5.04
N ILE A 135 9.75 -10.40 3.90
CA ILE A 135 10.09 -8.99 3.74
C ILE A 135 8.82 -8.24 3.34
N ARG A 136 8.38 -7.31 4.18
CA ARG A 136 7.23 -6.44 3.95
C ARG A 136 7.73 -5.05 3.56
N LEU A 137 7.52 -4.69 2.31
CA LEU A 137 7.97 -3.41 1.77
C LEU A 137 6.82 -2.39 1.79
N ALA A 138 7.06 -1.23 2.39
CA ALA A 138 6.11 -0.13 2.39
C ALA A 138 6.21 0.66 1.09
N LYS A 139 5.12 0.71 0.31
CA LYS A 139 5.05 1.47 -0.94
C LYS A 139 5.09 2.97 -0.65
N ALA A 140 5.85 3.74 -1.45
CA ALA A 140 5.87 5.20 -1.35
C ALA A 140 4.59 5.84 -1.90
N GLU A 141 4.03 5.24 -2.96
CA GLU A 141 2.76 5.66 -3.55
C GLU A 141 1.67 4.62 -3.25
N VAL A 142 0.47 5.08 -2.94
CA VAL A 142 -0.70 4.22 -2.63
C VAL A 142 -1.30 3.69 -3.95
N ILE A 143 -0.51 2.89 -4.67
CA ILE A 143 -0.84 2.32 -5.97
C ILE A 143 -0.87 0.78 -5.85
N ASN A 144 -1.85 0.16 -6.51
CA ASN A 144 -1.85 -1.30 -6.61
C ASN A 144 -0.79 -1.75 -7.62
N TRP A 145 0.08 -2.65 -7.18
CA TRP A 145 1.14 -3.20 -8.03
C TRP A 145 0.62 -4.51 -8.60
N THR A 146 0.52 -4.60 -9.93
CA THR A 146 0.09 -5.83 -10.62
C THR A 146 1.18 -6.89 -10.64
N SER A 147 2.44 -6.48 -10.47
CA SER A 147 3.61 -7.33 -10.27
C SER A 147 4.52 -6.69 -9.22
N LEU A 148 5.27 -7.49 -8.47
CA LEU A 148 6.27 -7.00 -7.52
C LEU A 148 7.43 -6.32 -8.27
N GLU A 149 7.83 -6.92 -9.39
CA GLU A 149 8.95 -6.47 -10.21
C GLU A 149 8.49 -5.58 -11.37
N TYR A 150 9.36 -4.65 -11.75
CA TYR A 150 9.13 -3.80 -12.92
C TYR A 150 9.23 -4.61 -14.21
N CYS A 151 8.10 -4.85 -14.86
CA CYS A 151 8.04 -5.35 -16.23
C CYS A 151 7.91 -4.18 -17.21
N LYS A 152 8.68 -4.21 -18.32
CA LYS A 152 8.61 -3.21 -19.41
C LYS A 152 7.28 -3.24 -20.17
N GLU A 153 6.47 -4.29 -20.03
CA GLU A 153 5.13 -4.31 -20.62
C GLU A 153 4.23 -3.29 -19.92
N ASN A 154 3.68 -2.36 -20.70
CA ASN A 154 2.88 -1.23 -20.23
C ASN A 154 1.65 -1.69 -19.44
N ILE A 155 1.78 -1.84 -18.12
CA ILE A 155 0.65 -2.02 -17.22
C ILE A 155 0.43 -0.67 -16.53
N VAL A 156 -0.60 0.05 -17.00
CA VAL A 156 -1.01 1.31 -16.38
C VAL A 156 -1.34 1.05 -14.91
N PRO A 157 -0.61 1.64 -13.95
CA PRO A 157 -0.90 1.44 -12.54
C PRO A 157 -2.27 2.02 -12.22
N ARG A 158 -3.19 1.19 -11.70
CA ARG A 158 -4.49 1.67 -11.21
C ARG A 158 -4.24 2.37 -9.86
N LYS A 159 -4.29 3.69 -9.84
CA LYS A 159 -4.30 4.45 -8.57
C LYS A 159 -5.52 4.01 -7.76
N LEU A 160 -5.33 3.76 -6.47
CA LEU A 160 -6.48 3.63 -5.57
C LEU A 160 -7.17 4.98 -5.55
N ASN A 161 -8.46 5.00 -5.86
CA ASN A 161 -9.28 6.20 -5.73
C ASN A 161 -9.20 6.65 -4.27
N ALA A 162 -8.44 7.71 -4.00
CA ALA A 162 -8.68 8.52 -2.83
C ALA A 162 -10.16 8.97 -2.88
N PRO A 163 -10.85 9.12 -1.74
CA PRO A 163 -12.23 9.61 -1.74
C PRO A 163 -12.23 11.06 -2.22
N SER A 164 -12.35 11.25 -3.53
CA SER A 164 -12.56 12.56 -4.13
C SER A 164 -14.00 12.95 -3.85
N VAL A 165 -14.16 13.96 -3.00
CA VAL A 165 -15.42 14.69 -2.85
C VAL A 165 -15.87 15.15 -4.25
N GLY A 166 -16.96 14.56 -4.73
CA GLY A 166 -17.64 14.94 -5.97
C GLY A 166 -16.95 14.56 -7.27
N SER A 167 -17.27 13.39 -7.83
CA SER A 167 -17.30 13.26 -9.30
C SER A 167 -18.13 12.06 -9.75
N GLN A 168 -18.82 12.26 -10.87
CA GLN A 168 -19.83 11.39 -11.47
C GLN A 168 -19.30 9.97 -11.76
N ARG A 169 -20.16 8.97 -11.54
CA ARG A 169 -19.86 7.56 -11.84
C ARG A 169 -19.50 7.41 -13.34
N PRO A 170 -18.40 6.73 -13.69
CA PRO A 170 -18.10 6.46 -15.09
C PRO A 170 -19.14 5.50 -15.68
N LEU A 171 -19.79 5.92 -16.77
CA LEU A 171 -20.75 5.09 -17.50
C LEU A 171 -20.00 4.13 -18.44
N TYR A 172 -20.32 2.85 -18.31
CA TYR A 172 -19.84 1.78 -19.20
C TYR A 172 -20.74 1.70 -20.44
N PRO A 173 -20.21 1.48 -21.66
CA PRO A 173 -21.04 1.39 -22.85
C PRO A 173 -21.81 0.06 -22.82
N SER A 174 -23.06 0.10 -22.36
CA SER A 174 -23.97 -1.03 -22.35
C SER A 174 -24.76 -1.05 -23.67
N SER A 175 -24.74 -2.19 -24.36
CA SER A 175 -25.44 -2.40 -25.64
C SER A 175 -26.96 -2.61 -25.50
N LYS A 176 -27.57 -2.30 -24.34
CA LYS A 176 -29.01 -2.43 -24.12
C LYS A 176 -29.75 -1.11 -24.33
N THR A 177 -30.75 -1.12 -25.21
CA THR A 177 -31.60 0.02 -25.62
C THR A 177 -32.57 0.55 -24.56
N ARG A 178 -32.52 0.03 -23.32
CA ARG A 178 -33.21 0.62 -22.16
C ARG A 178 -32.23 0.81 -21.02
N ALA A 179 -31.80 2.05 -20.83
CA ALA A 179 -31.17 2.49 -19.61
C ALA A 179 -32.25 2.50 -18.51
N LYS A 180 -32.11 1.62 -17.52
CA LYS A 180 -32.89 1.74 -16.28
C LYS A 180 -32.19 2.77 -15.41
N ASP A 181 -32.92 3.81 -15.03
CA ASP A 181 -32.40 4.96 -14.31
C ASP A 181 -32.22 4.59 -12.83
N TRP A 182 -31.01 4.18 -12.46
CA TRP A 182 -30.71 3.67 -11.12
C TRP A 182 -30.74 4.77 -10.05
N ASP A 183 -30.50 6.03 -10.42
CA ASP A 183 -30.57 7.15 -9.49
C ASP A 183 -32.02 7.41 -9.04
N LYS A 184 -32.98 7.17 -9.94
CA LYS A 184 -34.41 7.24 -9.62
C LYS A 184 -34.84 6.07 -8.72
N LEU A 185 -34.34 4.86 -8.99
CA LEU A 185 -34.60 3.69 -8.15
C LEU A 185 -34.00 3.86 -6.75
N GLU A 186 -32.78 4.41 -6.64
CA GLU A 186 -32.15 4.69 -5.35
C GLU A 186 -32.92 5.76 -4.58
N ALA A 187 -33.41 6.81 -5.25
CA ALA A 187 -34.25 7.83 -4.61
C ALA A 187 -35.62 7.28 -4.17
N GLU A 188 -36.19 6.35 -4.93
CA GLU A 188 -37.47 5.69 -4.62
C GLU A 188 -37.31 4.70 -3.47
N VAL A 189 -36.25 3.89 -3.44
CA VAL A 189 -35.88 3.02 -2.31
C VAL A 189 -35.57 3.82 -1.06
N LYS A 190 -34.87 4.96 -1.15
CA LYS A 190 -34.57 5.80 0.02
C LYS A 190 -35.79 6.54 0.57
N LYS A 191 -36.79 6.77 -0.29
CA LYS A 191 -38.08 7.33 0.08
C LYS A 191 -38.96 6.24 0.69
N GLU A 192 -38.94 5.03 0.13
CA GLU A 192 -39.55 3.82 0.70
C GLU A 192 -38.91 3.44 2.03
N GLU A 193 -37.58 3.51 2.22
CA GLU A 193 -36.93 3.30 3.53
C GLU A 193 -37.25 4.39 4.57
N LYS A 194 -37.68 5.57 4.12
CA LYS A 194 -38.16 6.65 5.00
C LYS A 194 -39.64 6.52 5.34
N ASP A 195 -40.43 6.01 4.40
CA ASP A 195 -41.89 5.81 4.51
C ASP A 195 -42.24 4.41 5.04
N GLU A 196 -41.31 3.45 4.99
CA GLU A 196 -41.30 2.21 5.76
C GLU A 196 -41.15 2.63 7.22
N ARG A 197 -42.33 2.86 7.82
CA ARG A 197 -42.53 2.85 9.25
C ARG A 197 -41.60 1.81 9.86
N LEU A 198 -40.66 2.28 10.68
CA LEU A 198 -39.94 1.48 11.66
C LEU A 198 -41.00 0.90 12.63
N ASP A 199 -41.80 -0.06 12.19
CA ASP A 199 -42.85 -0.65 13.01
C ASP A 199 -42.19 -1.53 14.08
N GLY A 200 -42.41 -1.16 15.34
CA GLY A 200 -41.95 -1.86 16.52
C GLY A 200 -40.97 -1.07 17.40
N ASP A 201 -40.13 -1.80 18.14
CA ASP A 201 -39.31 -1.26 19.23
C ASP A 201 -38.26 -0.23 18.76
N ALA A 202 -37.88 -0.25 17.49
CA ALA A 202 -36.87 0.67 16.95
C ALA A 202 -37.39 2.12 16.81
N ALA A 203 -38.65 2.32 16.40
CA ALA A 203 -39.25 3.65 16.38
C ALA A 203 -39.49 4.18 17.81
N LEU A 204 -39.93 3.31 18.71
CA LEU A 204 -40.09 3.64 20.13
C LEU A 204 -38.78 4.07 20.76
N ASN A 205 -37.71 3.29 20.56
CA ASN A 205 -36.38 3.64 21.05
C ASN A 205 -35.85 4.96 20.47
N LYS A 206 -36.16 5.26 19.21
CA LYS A 206 -35.81 6.54 18.60
C LYS A 206 -36.60 7.70 19.22
N MET A 207 -37.91 7.52 19.43
CA MET A 207 -38.76 8.49 20.10
C MET A 207 -38.28 8.78 21.53
N PHE A 208 -37.90 7.76 22.30
CA PHE A 208 -37.34 7.95 23.65
C PHE A 208 -36.01 8.69 23.66
N ARG A 209 -35.14 8.44 22.68
CA ARG A 209 -33.87 9.17 22.55
C ARG A 209 -34.10 10.64 22.26
N ASP A 210 -35.03 10.96 21.37
CA ASP A 210 -35.34 12.34 21.02
C ASP A 210 -35.99 13.09 22.20
N ILE A 211 -36.86 12.42 22.97
CA ILE A 211 -37.46 12.98 24.18
C ILE A 211 -36.40 13.23 25.26
N TYR A 212 -35.48 12.28 25.49
CA TYR A 212 -34.43 12.43 26.50
C TYR A 212 -33.40 13.50 26.15
N GLN A 213 -33.07 13.65 24.85
CA GLN A 213 -32.15 14.69 24.37
C GLN A 213 -32.71 16.11 24.56
N ASN A 214 -34.02 16.28 24.38
CA ASN A 214 -34.68 17.57 24.49
C ASN A 214 -35.27 17.85 25.88
N ALA A 215 -35.11 16.94 26.85
CA ALA A 215 -35.68 17.07 28.19
C ALA A 215 -34.82 17.93 29.14
N ASP A 216 -35.50 18.70 29.99
CA ASP A 216 -34.90 19.42 31.11
C ASP A 216 -34.30 18.43 32.14
N GLU A 217 -33.39 18.91 32.99
CA GLU A 217 -32.66 18.04 33.92
C GLU A 217 -33.58 17.30 34.90
N ASP A 218 -34.63 17.97 35.40
CA ASP A 218 -35.64 17.37 36.27
C ASP A 218 -36.49 16.32 35.53
N MET A 219 -36.80 16.54 34.24
CA MET A 219 -37.50 15.56 33.41
C MET A 219 -36.65 14.33 33.15
N ARG A 220 -35.34 14.50 32.90
CA ARG A 220 -34.40 13.37 32.74
C ARG A 220 -34.28 12.55 34.02
N ARG A 221 -34.25 13.21 35.18
CA ARG A 221 -34.26 12.54 36.48
C ARG A 221 -35.56 11.76 36.70
N ALA A 222 -36.71 12.33 36.32
CA ALA A 222 -38.01 11.66 36.39
C ALA A 222 -38.06 10.41 35.53
N MET A 223 -37.61 10.53 34.28
CA MET A 223 -37.56 9.45 33.31
C MET A 223 -36.65 8.30 33.78
N MET A 224 -35.45 8.61 34.25
CA MET A 224 -34.53 7.58 34.74
C MET A 224 -35.08 6.88 35.99
N LYS A 225 -35.63 7.64 36.94
CA LYS A 225 -36.17 7.06 38.18
C LYS A 225 -37.38 6.17 37.90
N SER A 226 -38.33 6.63 37.09
CA SER A 226 -39.53 5.85 36.75
C SER A 226 -39.16 4.59 35.96
N PHE A 227 -38.21 4.70 35.03
CA PHE A 227 -37.77 3.57 34.21
C PHE A 227 -37.08 2.49 35.06
N VAL A 228 -36.19 2.89 35.99
CA VAL A 228 -35.49 1.95 36.87
C VAL A 228 -36.45 1.31 37.87
N GLU A 229 -37.34 2.08 38.49
CA GLU A 229 -38.28 1.56 39.50
C GLU A 229 -39.36 0.64 38.89
N SER A 230 -39.78 0.93 37.65
CA SER A 230 -40.76 0.13 36.92
C SER A 230 -40.16 -1.03 36.14
N SER A 231 -38.86 -1.31 36.28
CA SER A 231 -38.17 -2.36 35.49
C SER A 231 -38.29 -2.18 33.97
N GLY A 232 -38.37 -0.93 33.52
CA GLY A 232 -38.38 -0.54 32.11
C GLY A 232 -39.75 -0.48 31.44
N THR A 233 -40.85 -0.64 32.20
CA THR A 233 -42.21 -0.68 31.61
C THR A 233 -42.93 0.67 31.63
N VAL A 234 -42.55 1.60 32.52
CA VAL A 234 -43.24 2.89 32.70
C VAL A 234 -42.25 4.05 32.61
N LEU A 235 -42.55 5.02 31.73
CA LEU A 235 -41.81 6.27 31.60
C LEU A 235 -42.69 7.46 31.99
N SER A 236 -42.29 8.22 33.00
CA SER A 236 -42.96 9.46 33.41
C SER A 236 -42.00 10.65 33.29
N THR A 237 -42.53 11.79 32.87
CA THR A 237 -41.76 13.03 32.66
C THR A 237 -41.90 14.02 33.81
N ASP A 238 -42.81 13.77 34.77
CA ASP A 238 -43.17 14.71 35.82
C ASP A 238 -42.48 14.42 37.16
N TRP A 239 -41.38 15.14 37.42
CA TRP A 239 -40.58 14.95 38.64
C TRP A 239 -41.36 15.15 39.94
N LYS A 240 -42.38 16.02 39.94
CA LYS A 240 -43.21 16.27 41.13
C LYS A 240 -43.98 15.04 41.59
N GLU A 241 -44.35 14.15 40.67
CA GLU A 241 -45.12 12.95 40.98
C GLU A 241 -44.20 11.78 41.34
N VAL A 242 -43.17 11.53 40.51
CA VAL A 242 -42.27 10.39 40.70
C VAL A 242 -41.15 10.64 41.71
N GLY A 243 -40.88 11.91 42.05
CA GLY A 243 -39.88 12.26 43.05
C GLY A 243 -40.21 11.71 44.44
N SER A 244 -41.49 11.72 44.82
CA SER A 244 -41.97 11.33 46.16
C SER A 244 -42.60 9.94 46.22
N LYS A 245 -43.14 9.42 45.11
CA LYS A 245 -43.81 8.12 45.05
C LYS A 245 -42.95 7.09 44.32
N LYS A 246 -43.09 5.81 44.71
CA LYS A 246 -42.49 4.69 43.99
C LYS A 246 -43.34 4.36 42.77
N VAL A 247 -42.71 4.23 41.60
CA VAL A 247 -43.41 3.88 40.36
C VAL A 247 -43.44 2.37 40.22
N GLU A 248 -44.63 1.77 40.34
CA GLU A 248 -44.81 0.34 40.10
C GLU A 248 -44.87 0.04 38.60
N GLY A 249 -44.19 -1.02 38.17
CA GLY A 249 -44.27 -1.49 36.79
C GLY A 249 -45.59 -2.19 36.50
N SER A 250 -46.16 -1.95 35.32
CA SER A 250 -47.27 -2.74 34.78
C SER A 250 -46.72 -3.56 33.62
N ALA A 251 -46.92 -4.88 33.65
CA ALA A 251 -46.50 -5.74 32.56
C ALA A 251 -47.37 -5.47 31.30
N PRO A 252 -46.80 -5.53 30.10
CA PRO A 252 -47.57 -5.53 28.86
C PRO A 252 -48.58 -6.68 28.81
N GLU A 253 -49.67 -6.48 28.08
CA GLU A 253 -50.78 -7.44 27.98
C GLU A 253 -50.28 -8.83 27.56
N GLY A 254 -50.47 -9.83 28.43
CA GLY A 254 -50.01 -11.22 28.23
C GLY A 254 -48.70 -11.60 28.93
N MET A 255 -48.04 -10.71 29.69
CA MET A 255 -46.85 -11.02 30.49
C MET A 255 -47.11 -10.86 32.01
N GLU A 256 -46.51 -11.74 32.83
CA GLU A 256 -46.56 -11.67 34.29
C GLU A 256 -45.22 -11.20 34.87
N MET A 257 -45.24 -10.14 35.69
CA MET A 257 -44.05 -9.67 36.40
C MET A 257 -43.65 -10.66 37.50
N ARG A 258 -42.50 -11.33 37.34
CA ARG A 258 -41.92 -12.17 38.39
C ARG A 258 -40.93 -11.36 39.21
N LYS A 259 -41.14 -11.33 40.54
CA LYS A 259 -40.15 -10.80 41.48
C LYS A 259 -39.08 -11.86 41.68
N TRP A 260 -37.82 -11.49 41.46
CA TRP A 260 -36.68 -12.35 41.79
C TRP A 260 -36.43 -12.23 43.30
N GLU A 261 -36.72 -13.29 44.04
CA GLU A 261 -36.25 -13.46 45.42
C GLU A 261 -34.80 -13.94 45.36
N TYR A 262 -33.91 -13.30 46.12
CA TYR A 262 -32.49 -13.66 46.23
C TYR A 262 -32.27 -14.66 47.36
#